data_AF-A0A7M2C8W5-F1
#
_entry.id   AF-A0A7M2C8W5-F1
#
_cell.length_a   1.000
_cell.length_b   1.000
_cell.length_c   1.000
_cell.angle_alpha   90.00
_cell.angle_beta   90.00
_cell.angle_gamma   90.00
#
_symmetry.space_group_name_H-M   'P 1'
#
loop_
_entity.id
_entity.type
_entity.pdbx_description
1 polymer ?
#
loop_
_entity_poly.entity_id
_entity_poly.type
_entity_poly.pdbx_seq_one_letter_code
_entity_poly.pdbx_strand_id
1 'polypeptide(L)' 'MATTNRRAGRPGKGDRRVMAFRLATPRADIVRELAEAEGFEYVSDWLAHIVNERIDHTDLSKIRRQEELPIQIAS' A
#
# COMPACT_ATOMS: atom_id res chain seq x y z
N MET A 1 -37.94 -10.68 2.11
CA MET A 1 -36.70 -11.46 2.34
C MET A 1 -35.53 -10.57 1.97
N ALA A 2 -34.82 -10.00 2.96
CA ALA A 2 -33.69 -9.11 2.71
C ALA A 2 -32.38 -9.90 2.84
N THR A 3 -31.62 -9.99 1.74
CA THR A 3 -30.28 -10.55 1.70
C THR A 3 -29.31 -9.53 2.31
N THR A 4 -29.09 -9.62 3.63
CA THR A 4 -28.06 -8.83 4.31
C THR A 4 -26.69 -9.27 3.80
N ASN A 5 -26.06 -8.41 3.01
CA ASN A 5 -24.65 -8.53 2.62
C ASN A 5 -23.79 -8.62 3.88
N ARG A 6 -23.23 -9.80 4.14
CA ARG A 6 -22.25 -10.04 5.20
C ARG A 6 -20.92 -9.38 4.82
N ARG A 7 -20.82 -8.05 4.91
CA ARG A 7 -19.53 -7.38 5.04
C ARG A 7 -19.23 -7.25 6.52
N ALA A 8 -18.93 -8.39 7.15
CA ALA A 8 -18.33 -8.44 8.48
C ALA A 8 -16.85 -8.02 8.36
N GLY A 9 -16.61 -6.77 7.98
CA GLY A 9 -15.29 -6.14 8.06
C GLY A 9 -15.29 -5.25 9.30
N ARG A 10 -14.33 -5.46 10.20
CA ARG A 10 -14.12 -4.64 11.40
C ARG A 10 -14.07 -3.14 11.01
N PRO A 11 -14.89 -2.26 11.62
CA PRO A 11 -14.85 -0.84 11.34
C PRO A 11 -13.58 -0.27 11.99
N GLY A 12 -12.48 -0.15 11.24
CA GLY A 12 -11.24 0.30 11.86
C GLY A 12 -10.05 0.58 10.96
N LYS A 13 -10.21 0.62 9.64
CA LYS A 13 -9.05 0.81 8.76
C LYS A 13 -9.24 1.78 7.57
N GLY A 14 -10.20 2.70 7.64
CA GLY A 14 -10.39 3.79 6.66
C GLY A 14 -10.64 3.36 5.21
N ASP A 15 -10.66 4.33 4.29
CA ASP A 15 -10.74 4.09 2.85
C ASP A 15 -9.45 3.45 2.34
N ARG A 16 -9.58 2.36 1.59
CA ARG A 16 -8.45 1.54 1.13
C ARG A 16 -8.57 1.20 -0.33
N ARG A 17 -7.42 1.17 -1.00
CA ARG A 17 -7.29 0.64 -2.36
C ARG A 17 -6.48 -0.65 -2.32
N VAL A 18 -6.94 -1.67 -3.04
CA VAL A 18 -6.18 -2.91 -3.25
C VAL A 18 -5.06 -2.61 -4.23
N MET A 19 -3.82 -2.93 -3.84
CA MET A 19 -2.65 -2.91 -4.72
C MET A 19 -2.25 -4.34 -5.01
N ALA A 20 -2.21 -4.71 -6.28
CA ALA A 20 -1.83 -6.04 -6.72
C ALA A 20 -0.77 -5.93 -7.81
N PHE A 21 0.24 -6.80 -7.74
CA PHE A 21 1.27 -6.92 -8.75
C PHE A 21 1.63 -8.39 -8.93
N ARG A 22 2.21 -8.72 -10.09
CA ARG A 22 2.64 -10.08 -10.42
C ARG A 22 4.15 -10.18 -10.27
N LEU A 23 4.60 -11.29 -9.69
CA LEU A 23 6.00 -11.69 -9.66
C LEU A 23 6.15 -13.03 -10.39
N ALA A 24 7.33 -13.29 -10.92
CA ALA A 24 7.67 -14.64 -11.38
C ALA A 24 7.57 -15.62 -10.21
N THR A 25 7.04 -16.82 -10.45
CA THR A 25 6.78 -17.82 -9.40
C THR A 25 7.96 -18.04 -8.45
N PRO A 26 9.22 -18.20 -8.93
CA PRO A 26 10.35 -18.40 -8.03
C PRO A 26 10.58 -17.24 -7.05
N ARG A 27 10.28 -16.00 -7.47
CA ARG A 27 10.38 -14.83 -6.58
C ARG A 27 9.20 -14.72 -5.62
N ALA A 28 8.01 -15.15 -6.04
CA ALA A 28 6.86 -15.19 -5.16
C ALA A 28 7.04 -16.22 -4.04
N ASP A 29 7.67 -17.37 -4.35
CA ASP A 29 8.02 -18.38 -3.35
C ASP A 29 9.03 -17.84 -2.32
N ILE A 30 10.08 -17.13 -2.76
CA ILE A 30 11.04 -16.48 -1.86
C ILE A 30 10.34 -15.44 -0.96
N VAL A 31 9.43 -14.64 -1.51
CA VAL A 31 8.67 -13.66 -0.71
C VAL A 31 7.85 -14.34 0.39
N ARG A 32 7.26 -15.51 0.10
CA ARG A 32 6.55 -16.29 1.12
C ARG A 32 7.50 -16.77 2.22
N GLU A 33 8.65 -17.32 1.85
CA GLU A 33 9.65 -17.78 2.82
C GLU A 33 10.16 -16.64 3.72
N LEU A 34 10.39 -15.45 3.16
CA LEU A 34 10.78 -14.27 3.93
C LEU A 34 9.69 -13.83 4.91
N ALA A 35 8.44 -13.77 4.47
CA ALA A 35 7.32 -13.40 5.33
C ALA A 35 7.19 -14.38 6.52
N GLU A 36 7.28 -15.68 6.27
CA GLU A 36 7.25 -16.70 7.32
C GLU A 36 8.43 -16.58 8.29
N ALA A 37 9.65 -16.38 7.77
CA ALA A 37 10.86 -16.23 8.57
C ALA A 37 10.82 -14.98 9.47
N GLU A 38 10.14 -13.91 9.02
CA GLU A 38 9.94 -12.67 9.78
C GLU A 38 8.70 -12.73 10.70
N GLY A 39 8.00 -13.87 10.76
CA GLY A 39 6.90 -14.12 11.69
C GLY A 39 5.53 -13.62 11.22
N PHE A 40 5.36 -13.34 9.92
CA PHE A 40 4.07 -12.95 9.35
C PHE A 40 3.26 -14.18 8.90
N GLU A 41 1.98 -14.22 9.28
CA GLU A 41 1.05 -15.27 8.86
C GLU A 41 0.64 -15.11 7.37
N TYR A 42 0.57 -13.87 6.88
CA TYR A 42 0.17 -13.55 5.51
C TYR A 42 1.20 -12.68 4.79
N VAL A 43 1.58 -13.08 3.58
CA VAL A 43 2.45 -12.29 2.69
C VAL A 43 1.93 -10.87 2.47
N SER A 44 0.61 -10.67 2.43
CA SER A 44 0.01 -9.34 2.28
C SER A 44 0.32 -8.40 3.45
N ASP A 45 0.41 -8.93 4.67
CA ASP A 45 0.73 -8.14 5.85
C ASP A 45 2.22 -7.76 5.87
N TRP A 46 3.08 -8.70 5.47
CA TRP A 46 4.51 -8.45 5.27
C TRP A 46 4.77 -7.40 4.18
N LEU A 47 4.10 -7.51 3.02
CA LEU A 47 4.20 -6.51 1.95
C LEU A 47 3.69 -5.14 2.40
N ALA A 48 2.59 -5.09 3.16
CA ALA A 48 2.09 -3.83 3.70
C ALA A 48 3.09 -3.20 4.67
N HIS A 49 3.76 -4.00 5.50
CA HIS A 49 4.82 -3.53 6.40
C HIS A 49 5.97 -2.88 5.63
N ILE A 50 6.53 -3.59 4.63
CA ILE A 50 7.63 -3.07 3.79
C ILE A 50 7.24 -1.80 3.04
N VAL A 51 6.04 -1.77 2.46
CA VAL A 51 5.58 -0.59 1.71
C VAL A 51 5.42 0.60 2.65
N ASN A 52 4.88 0.42 3.85
CA ASN A 52 4.75 1.49 4.83
C ASN A 52 6.12 1.97 5.31
N GLU A 53 7.03 1.05 5.64
CA GLU A 53 8.40 1.41 6.02
C GLU A 53 9.08 2.23 4.90
N ARG A 54 8.92 1.81 3.64
CA ARG A 54 9.47 2.57 2.52
C ARG A 54 8.86 3.96 2.40
N ILE A 55 7.54 4.10 2.60
CA ILE A 55 6.86 5.41 2.56
C ILE A 55 7.40 6.31 3.67
N ASP A 56 7.48 5.79 4.90
CA ASP A 56 7.90 6.55 6.09
C ASP A 56 9.35 7.07 5.95
N HIS A 57 10.19 6.32 5.24
CA HIS A 57 11.58 6.69 4.98
C HIS A 57 11.81 7.37 3.62
N THR A 58 10.75 7.66 2.86
CA THR A 58 10.86 8.36 1.58
C THR A 58 10.48 9.83 1.73
N ASP A 59 11.40 10.72 1.39
CA ASP A 59 11.09 12.14 1.24
C ASP A 59 10.25 12.38 -0.03
N LEU A 60 8.93 12.42 0.16
CA LEU A 60 7.96 12.62 -0.91
C LEU A 60 8.04 14.00 -1.56
N SER A 61 8.65 15.00 -0.90
CA SER A 61 8.77 16.36 -1.45
C SER A 61 9.66 16.38 -2.71
N LYS A 62 10.60 15.43 -2.82
CA LYS A 62 11.46 15.26 -4.00
C LYS A 62 10.75 14.61 -5.19
N ILE A 63 9.62 13.93 -4.94
CA ILE A 63 8.84 13.23 -5.96
C ILE A 63 7.68 14.12 -6.43
N ARG A 64 7.05 14.86 -5.50
CA ARG A 64 6.03 15.85 -5.81
C ARG A 64 6.71 17.11 -6.34
N ARG A 65 6.94 17.19 -7.66
CA ARG A 65 7.22 18.48 -8.30
C ARG A 65 6.04 19.40 -8.00
N GLN A 66 6.30 20.44 -7.24
CA GLN A 66 5.36 21.54 -7.07
C GLN A 66 5.22 22.20 -8.44
N GLU A 67 4.04 22.05 -9.07
CA GLU A 67 3.73 22.85 -10.26
C GLU A 67 3.81 24.32 -9.84
N GLU A 68 4.62 25.11 -10.56
CA GLU A 68 4.73 26.54 -10.33
C GLU A 68 3.32 27.15 -10.39
N LEU A 69 2.88 27.75 -9.29
CA LEU A 69 1.67 28.55 -9.30
C LEU A 69 1.88 29.67 -10.32
N PRO A 70 0.96 29.89 -11.27
CA PRO A 70 1.12 30.94 -12.27
C PRO A 70 1.29 32.27 -11.53
N ILE A 71 2.46 32.91 -11.72
CA ILE A 71 2.68 34.28 -11.25
C ILE A 71 1.71 35.14 -12.05
N GLN A 72 0.60 35.54 -11.44
CA GLN A 72 -0.26 36.57 -12.00
C GLN A 72 0.52 37.87 -11.94
N ILE A 73 1.17 38.22 -13.06
CA ILE A 73 1.63 39.57 -13.29
C ILE A 73 0.36 40.42 -13.39
N ALA A 74 -0.02 41.06 -12.29
CA ALA A 74 -1.06 42.07 -12.30
C ALA A 74 -0.68 43.13 -13.35
N SER A 75 -1.57 43.33 -14.32
CA SER A 75 -1.48 44.38 -15.34
C SER A 75 -1.81 45.75 -14.77
#